data_AF-A0A3M3RRC9-F1
#
_entry.id   AF-A0A3M3RRC9-F1
#
_cell.length_a   1.000
_cell.length_b   1.000
_cell.length_c   1.000
_cell.angle_alpha   90.00
_cell.angle_beta   90.00
_cell.angle_gamma   90.00
#
_symmetry.space_group_name_H-M   'P 1'
#
loop_
_entity.id
_entity.type
_entity.pdbx_description
1 polymer ?
#
loop_
_entity_poly.entity_id
_entity_poly.type
_entity_poly.pdbx_seq_one_letter_code
_entity_poly.pdbx_strand_id
1 'polypeptide(L)'
;MKAPHPFLYRNRLVLCYGFAMYLARTRFLFFMAFLACASIFSTALYLQQAFALDPCVLCLLQRAAIVGCGLLALTATCHAPGQVGWRRYSLGLLLIALAGVGAAGVQVWLQTASADQLIPFIARLEHVMGLLSLDTCVDRLRSDALLCAEITWSLFGITLPEWSLLAFTGIALLPLYPLLSEFSHWLAGKSQGEY
;
A
#
# COMPACT_ATOMS: atom_id res chain seq x y z
N MET A 1 -43.43 -32.60 -12.34
CA MET A 1 -42.69 -31.54 -13.06
C MET A 1 -42.65 -30.31 -12.15
N LYS A 2 -41.54 -30.08 -11.42
CA LYS A 2 -41.40 -28.97 -10.47
C LYS A 2 -40.62 -27.87 -11.18
N ALA A 3 -41.24 -26.71 -11.38
CA ALA A 3 -40.60 -25.56 -12.02
C ALA A 3 -39.37 -25.12 -11.20
N PRO A 4 -38.22 -24.82 -11.82
CA PRO A 4 -37.07 -24.27 -11.11
C PRO A 4 -37.36 -22.84 -10.64
N HIS A 5 -37.08 -22.57 -9.38
CA HIS A 5 -37.36 -21.31 -8.70
C HIS A 5 -36.60 -20.12 -9.34
N PRO A 6 -37.27 -19.00 -9.69
CA PRO A 6 -36.68 -17.85 -10.39
C PRO A 6 -35.69 -17.01 -9.55
N PHE A 7 -35.58 -17.25 -8.25
CA PHE A 7 -34.75 -16.44 -7.34
C PHE A 7 -33.24 -16.76 -7.43
N LEU A 8 -32.89 -18.04 -7.66
CA LEU A 8 -31.50 -18.49 -7.78
C LEU A 8 -30.83 -18.04 -9.09
N TYR A 9 -31.61 -17.88 -10.16
CA TYR A 9 -31.10 -17.43 -11.46
C TYR A 9 -30.80 -15.92 -11.47
N ARG A 10 -31.61 -15.13 -10.76
CA ARG A 10 -31.43 -13.68 -10.63
C ARG A 10 -30.16 -13.30 -9.86
N ASN A 11 -29.83 -14.02 -8.79
CA ASN A 11 -28.56 -13.83 -8.09
C ASN A 11 -27.35 -14.19 -8.96
N ARG A 12 -27.42 -15.28 -9.74
CA ARG A 12 -26.31 -15.70 -10.61
C ARG A 12 -26.09 -14.73 -11.79
N LEU A 13 -27.15 -14.14 -12.33
CA LEU A 13 -27.07 -13.13 -13.41
C LEU A 13 -26.61 -11.76 -12.93
N VAL A 14 -27.02 -11.29 -11.76
CA VAL A 14 -26.50 -10.04 -11.17
C VAL A 14 -25.02 -10.21 -10.78
N LEU A 15 -24.63 -11.40 -10.29
CA LEU A 15 -23.22 -11.73 -10.05
C LEU A 15 -22.42 -11.73 -11.34
N CYS A 16 -22.95 -12.33 -12.43
CA CYS A 16 -22.29 -12.34 -13.75
C CYS A 16 -22.18 -10.95 -14.39
N TYR A 17 -23.21 -10.10 -14.27
CA TYR A 17 -23.21 -8.74 -14.83
C TYR A 17 -22.32 -7.80 -14.00
N GLY A 18 -22.31 -7.93 -12.67
CA GLY A 18 -21.36 -7.25 -11.78
C GLY A 18 -19.91 -7.69 -12.01
N PHE A 19 -19.67 -8.99 -12.24
CA PHE A 19 -18.37 -9.57 -12.58
C PHE A 19 -17.87 -9.17 -13.97
N ALA A 20 -18.75 -9.08 -14.97
CA ALA A 20 -18.38 -8.66 -16.33
C ALA A 20 -17.96 -7.18 -16.36
N MET A 21 -18.64 -6.33 -15.58
CA MET A 21 -18.21 -4.94 -15.35
C MET A 21 -16.89 -4.88 -14.54
N TYR A 22 -16.62 -5.87 -13.69
CA TYR A 22 -15.40 -5.97 -12.88
C TYR A 22 -14.15 -6.30 -13.71
N LEU A 23 -14.25 -7.20 -14.70
CA LEU A 23 -13.11 -7.63 -15.52
C LEU A 23 -12.65 -6.57 -16.54
N ALA A 24 -13.57 -5.80 -17.11
CA ALA A 24 -13.21 -4.64 -17.95
C ALA A 24 -12.63 -3.49 -17.10
N ARG A 25 -13.06 -3.40 -15.83
CA ARG A 25 -12.62 -2.38 -14.87
C ARG A 25 -11.28 -2.73 -14.21
N THR A 26 -10.86 -3.99 -14.08
CA THR A 26 -9.60 -4.36 -13.40
C THR A 26 -8.34 -3.91 -14.14
N ARG A 27 -8.29 -3.98 -15.47
CA ARG A 27 -7.18 -3.42 -16.25
C ARG A 27 -7.08 -1.91 -16.08
N PHE A 28 -8.22 -1.23 -16.13
CA PHE A 28 -8.27 0.22 -15.92
C PHE A 28 -7.88 0.61 -14.48
N LEU A 29 -8.29 -0.17 -13.48
CA LEU A 29 -7.92 0.04 -12.08
C LEU A 29 -6.41 -0.13 -11.85
N PHE A 30 -5.79 -1.19 -12.37
CA PHE A 30 -4.34 -1.36 -12.27
C PHE A 30 -3.58 -0.28 -13.04
N PHE A 31 -4.09 0.14 -14.20
CA PHE A 31 -3.49 1.24 -14.95
C PHE A 31 -3.58 2.57 -14.18
N MET A 32 -4.73 2.88 -13.58
CA MET A 32 -4.89 4.06 -12.72
C MET A 32 -3.99 3.98 -11.48
N ALA A 33 -3.86 2.81 -10.86
CA ALA A 33 -2.96 2.61 -9.73
C ALA A 33 -1.48 2.82 -10.14
N PHE A 34 -1.07 2.33 -11.31
CA PHE A 34 0.26 2.59 -11.87
C PHE A 34 0.48 4.09 -12.11
N LEU A 35 -0.48 4.78 -12.73
CA LEU A 35 -0.39 6.21 -13.00
C LEU A 35 -0.30 7.03 -11.70
N ALA A 36 -1.09 6.66 -10.69
CA ALA A 36 -1.02 7.25 -9.36
C ALA A 36 0.38 7.05 -8.74
N CYS A 37 0.90 5.82 -8.72
CA CYS A 37 2.24 5.53 -8.20
C CYS A 37 3.33 6.32 -8.94
N ALA A 38 3.26 6.38 -10.27
CA ALA A 38 4.20 7.13 -11.09
C ALA A 38 4.15 8.63 -10.78
N SER A 39 2.94 9.21 -10.67
CA SER A 39 2.76 10.62 -10.32
C SER A 39 3.30 10.97 -8.92
N ILE A 40 3.08 10.10 -7.93
CA ILE A 40 3.58 10.31 -6.56
C ILE A 40 5.11 10.22 -6.56
N PHE A 41 5.69 9.23 -7.23
CA PHE A 41 7.13 9.06 -7.33
C PHE A 41 7.80 10.25 -8.03
N SER A 42 7.24 10.70 -9.16
CA SER A 42 7.72 11.89 -9.87
C SER A 42 7.62 13.15 -9.01
N THR A 43 6.53 13.32 -8.26
CA THR A 43 6.36 14.46 -7.34
C THR A 43 7.40 14.42 -6.23
N ALA A 44 7.69 13.24 -5.67
CA ALA A 44 8.72 13.07 -4.64
C ALA A 44 10.13 13.40 -5.15
N LEU A 45 10.46 13.03 -6.39
CA LEU A 45 11.71 13.40 -7.04
C LEU A 45 11.80 14.90 -7.30
N TYR A 46 10.71 15.50 -7.76
CA TYR A 46 10.63 16.95 -7.97
C TYR A 46 10.86 17.72 -6.68
N LEU A 47 10.18 17.34 -5.59
CA LEU A 47 10.37 17.95 -4.28
C LEU A 47 11.80 17.82 -3.78
N GLN A 48 12.41 16.64 -3.95
CA GLN A 48 13.81 16.43 -3.57
C GLN A 48 14.76 17.37 -4.32
N GLN A 49 14.58 17.53 -5.64
CA GLN A 49 15.43 18.40 -6.46
C GLN A 49 15.17 19.88 -6.21
N ALA A 50 13.90 20.27 -6.00
CA ALA A 50 13.52 21.67 -5.80
C ALA A 50 13.94 22.21 -4.41
N PHE A 51 13.89 21.37 -3.38
CA PHE A 51 14.17 21.78 -1.99
C PHE A 51 15.49 21.22 -1.45
N ALA A 52 16.30 20.53 -2.28
CA ALA A 52 17.59 19.94 -1.90
C ALA A 52 17.53 19.11 -0.61
N LEU A 53 16.46 18.31 -0.46
CA LEU A 53 16.22 17.49 0.72
C LEU A 53 17.08 16.24 0.69
N ASP A 54 17.83 15.98 1.76
CA ASP A 54 18.51 14.70 1.95
C ASP A 54 17.49 13.61 2.31
N PRO A 55 17.41 12.51 1.54
CA PRO A 55 16.38 11.51 1.75
C PRO A 55 16.79 10.55 2.89
N CYS A 56 16.01 10.53 3.97
CA CYS A 56 16.26 9.60 5.07
C CYS A 56 15.93 8.13 4.70
N VAL A 57 16.48 7.15 5.42
CA VAL A 57 16.35 5.71 5.09
C VAL A 57 14.89 5.24 5.02
N LEU A 58 14.02 5.74 5.90
CA LEU A 58 12.59 5.42 5.87
C LEU A 58 11.91 5.94 4.60
N CYS A 59 12.31 7.13 4.13
CA CYS A 59 11.84 7.68 2.85
C CYS A 59 12.33 6.84 1.65
N LEU A 60 13.55 6.29 1.70
CA LEU A 60 14.02 5.35 0.67
C LEU A 60 13.17 4.07 0.66
N LEU A 61 12.83 3.53 1.82
CA LEU A 61 11.97 2.35 1.93
C LEU A 61 10.58 2.62 1.36
N GLN A 62 9.99 3.78 1.67
CA GLN A 62 8.71 4.20 1.08
C GLN A 62 8.81 4.35 -0.44
N ARG A 63 9.88 4.96 -0.97
CA ARG A 63 10.10 5.06 -2.42
C ARG A 63 10.21 3.69 -3.08
N ALA A 64 10.95 2.77 -2.48
CA ALA A 64 11.04 1.39 -2.95
C ALA A 64 9.67 0.70 -2.96
N ALA A 65 8.84 0.93 -1.92
CA ALA A 65 7.49 0.41 -1.86
C ALA A 65 6.57 1.00 -2.95
N ILE A 66 6.61 2.32 -3.20
CA ILE A 66 5.83 2.94 -4.29
C ILE A 66 6.26 2.40 -5.66
N VAL A 67 7.56 2.29 -5.91
CA VAL A 67 8.09 1.72 -7.15
C VAL A 67 7.67 0.25 -7.28
N GLY A 68 7.74 -0.53 -6.21
CA GLY A 68 7.26 -1.91 -6.16
C GLY A 68 5.77 -2.03 -6.50
N CYS A 69 4.92 -1.19 -5.88
CA CYS A 69 3.49 -1.09 -6.20
C CYS A 69 3.26 -0.73 -7.67
N GLY A 70 3.99 0.27 -8.19
CA GLY A 70 3.89 0.71 -9.58
C GLY A 70 4.27 -0.40 -10.56
N LEU A 71 5.39 -1.08 -10.36
CA LEU A 71 5.83 -2.21 -11.20
C LEU A 71 4.85 -3.38 -11.14
N LEU A 72 4.31 -3.68 -9.96
CA LEU A 72 3.32 -4.75 -9.80
C LEU A 72 2.00 -4.39 -10.49
N ALA A 73 1.56 -3.14 -10.40
CA ALA A 73 0.38 -2.65 -11.12
C ALA A 73 0.59 -2.63 -12.64
N LEU A 74 1.79 -2.25 -13.11
CA LEU A 74 2.15 -2.28 -14.53
C LEU A 74 2.15 -3.70 -15.09
N THR A 75 2.79 -4.64 -14.37
CA THR A 75 2.79 -6.05 -14.77
C THR A 75 1.39 -6.65 -14.76
N ALA A 76 0.55 -6.32 -13.79
CA ALA A 76 -0.85 -6.72 -13.76
C ALA A 76 -1.65 -6.14 -14.95
N THR A 77 -1.38 -4.89 -15.34
CA THR A 77 -2.01 -4.25 -16.50
C THR A 77 -1.64 -4.95 -17.81
N CYS A 78 -0.35 -5.26 -18.00
CA CYS A 78 0.16 -5.94 -19.19
C CYS A 78 -0.29 -7.41 -19.28
N HIS A 79 -0.22 -8.15 -18.17
CA HIS A 79 -0.56 -9.59 -18.15
C HIS A 79 -2.05 -9.84 -18.39
N ALA A 80 -2.93 -8.87 -18.08
CA ALA A 80 -4.38 -9.00 -18.23
C ALA A 80 -4.94 -10.26 -17.52
N PRO A 81 -4.66 -10.41 -16.22
CA PRO A 81 -4.93 -11.66 -15.51
C PRO A 81 -6.44 -11.98 -15.49
N GLY A 82 -6.76 -13.26 -15.66
CA GLY A 82 -8.07 -13.79 -15.29
C GLY A 82 -8.32 -13.74 -13.78
N GLN A 83 -9.45 -14.32 -13.35
CA GLN A 83 -9.93 -14.31 -11.96
C GLN A 83 -8.86 -14.62 -10.90
N VAL A 84 -8.12 -15.71 -11.08
CA VAL A 84 -7.10 -16.18 -10.12
C VAL A 84 -5.88 -15.27 -10.10
N GLY A 85 -5.47 -14.76 -11.27
CA GLY A 85 -4.33 -13.86 -11.37
C GLY A 85 -4.63 -12.51 -10.71
N TRP A 86 -5.84 -11.97 -10.91
CA TRP A 86 -6.25 -10.72 -10.29
C TRP A 86 -6.14 -10.77 -8.76
N ARG A 87 -6.58 -11.86 -8.11
CA ARG A 87 -6.43 -12.03 -6.67
C ARG A 87 -4.97 -12.01 -6.20
N ARG A 88 -4.08 -12.69 -6.93
CA ARG A 88 -2.65 -12.74 -6.60
C ARG A 88 -1.99 -11.37 -6.71
N TYR A 89 -2.28 -10.63 -7.78
CA TYR A 89 -1.78 -9.26 -7.95
C TYR A 89 -2.35 -8.32 -6.89
N SER A 90 -3.65 -8.38 -6.59
CA SER A 90 -4.28 -7.56 -5.55
C SER A 90 -3.70 -7.84 -4.16
N LEU A 91 -3.45 -9.11 -3.82
CA LEU A 91 -2.78 -9.49 -2.57
C LEU A 91 -1.35 -8.96 -2.50
N GLY A 92 -0.57 -9.12 -3.58
CA GLY A 92 0.78 -8.58 -3.65
C GLY A 92 0.81 -7.06 -3.49
N LEU A 93 -0.08 -6.36 -4.20
CA LEU A 93 -0.22 -4.90 -4.09
C LEU A 93 -0.58 -4.47 -2.68
N LEU A 94 -1.53 -5.18 -2.04
CA LEU A 94 -1.96 -4.90 -0.68
C LEU A 94 -0.81 -5.09 0.32
N LEU A 95 -0.02 -6.17 0.21
CA LEU A 95 1.10 -6.42 1.11
C LEU A 95 2.17 -5.32 1.02
N ILE A 96 2.54 -4.91 -0.20
CA ILE A 96 3.53 -3.84 -0.40
C ILE A 96 2.96 -2.50 0.11
N ALA A 97 1.69 -2.21 -0.19
CA ALA A 97 1.04 -0.99 0.28
C ALA A 97 0.96 -0.94 1.82
N LEU A 98 0.65 -2.05 2.49
CA LEU A 98 0.64 -2.15 3.95
C LEU A 98 2.03 -1.94 4.56
N ALA A 99 3.08 -2.47 3.92
CA ALA A 99 4.45 -2.18 4.34
C ALA A 99 4.78 -0.68 4.22
N GLY A 100 4.29 -0.02 3.15
CA GLY A 100 4.39 1.42 2.96
C GLY A 100 3.61 2.23 4.01
N VAL A 101 2.38 1.81 4.36
CA VAL A 101 1.57 2.39 5.45
C VAL A 101 2.32 2.26 6.77
N GLY A 102 2.91 1.10 7.06
CA GLY A 102 3.72 0.89 8.27
C GLY A 102 4.93 1.82 8.33
N ALA A 103 5.69 1.91 7.23
CA ALA A 103 6.86 2.79 7.15
C ALA A 103 6.50 4.27 7.29
N ALA A 104 5.43 4.73 6.63
CA ALA A 104 4.93 6.10 6.75
C ALA A 104 4.37 6.38 8.14
N GLY A 105 3.65 5.43 8.73
CA GLY A 105 3.12 5.55 10.09
C GLY A 105 4.22 5.66 11.14
N VAL A 106 5.30 4.88 11.00
CA VAL A 106 6.49 5.03 11.85
C VAL A 106 7.10 6.42 11.66
N GLN A 107 7.18 6.94 10.43
CA GLN A 107 7.72 8.28 10.19
C GLN A 107 6.87 9.38 10.86
N VAL A 108 5.54 9.31 10.73
CA VAL A 108 4.61 10.24 11.41
C VAL A 108 4.77 10.13 12.93
N TRP A 109 4.87 8.90 13.45
CA TRP A 109 5.12 8.69 14.88
C TRP A 109 6.43 9.33 15.33
N LEU A 110 7.52 9.16 14.56
CA LEU A 110 8.83 9.77 14.84
C LEU A 110 8.79 11.30 14.87
N GLN A 111 7.93 11.95 14.06
CA GLN A 111 7.75 13.41 14.09
C GLN A 111 7.05 13.90 15.37
N THR A 112 6.27 13.04 16.03
CA THR A 112 5.52 13.38 17.26
C THR A 112 6.16 12.83 18.53
N ALA A 113 7.11 11.91 18.41
CA ALA A 113 7.75 11.24 19.52
C ALA A 113 8.72 12.17 20.26
N SER A 114 8.72 12.10 21.59
CA SER A 114 9.71 12.81 22.42
C SER A 114 11.05 12.08 22.45
N ALA A 115 12.12 12.79 22.83
CA ALA A 115 13.48 12.23 22.90
C ALA A 115 13.57 10.95 23.75
N ASP A 116 12.78 10.85 24.82
CA ASP A 116 12.74 9.70 25.73
C ASP A 116 12.27 8.39 25.06
N GLN A 117 11.43 8.50 24.02
CA GLN A 117 10.96 7.36 23.23
C GLN A 117 11.84 7.08 22.01
N LEU A 118 12.54 8.10 21.51
CA LEU A 118 13.38 8.01 20.32
C LEU A 118 14.68 7.23 20.58
N ILE A 119 15.36 7.51 21.69
CA ILE A 119 16.61 6.86 22.10
C ILE A 119 16.50 5.33 22.17
N PRO A 120 15.49 4.74 22.87
CA PRO A 120 15.38 3.28 22.94
C PRO A 120 15.00 2.64 21.59
N PHE A 121 14.28 3.34 20.71
CA PHE A 121 13.99 2.86 19.35
C PHE A 121 15.27 2.77 18.51
N ILE A 122 16.08 3.83 18.53
CA ILE A 122 17.38 3.87 17.82
C ILE A 122 18.30 2.75 18.33
N ALA A 123 18.41 2.58 19.66
CA ALA A 123 19.24 1.54 20.25
C ALA A 123 18.78 0.12 19.85
N ARG A 124 17.47 -0.12 19.77
CA ARG A 124 16.92 -1.40 19.30
C ARG A 124 17.21 -1.64 17.82
N LEU A 125 17.12 -0.60 16.99
CA LEU A 125 17.37 -0.69 15.56
C LEU A 125 18.86 -0.92 15.26
N GLU A 126 19.74 -0.25 15.99
CA GLU A 126 21.19 -0.48 15.98
C GLU A 126 21.53 -1.93 16.32
N HIS A 127 20.88 -2.51 17.33
CA HIS A 127 21.07 -3.92 17.67
C HIS A 127 20.67 -4.87 16.53
N VAL A 128 19.52 -4.64 15.90
CA VAL A 128 19.07 -5.45 14.74
C VAL A 128 20.02 -5.32 13.56
N MET A 129 20.54 -4.13 13.30
CA MET A 129 21.48 -3.90 12.21
C MET A 129 22.88 -4.47 12.48
N GLY A 130 23.34 -4.44 13.74
CA GLY A 130 24.56 -5.11 14.16
C GLY A 130 24.50 -6.61 13.96
N LEU A 131 23.32 -7.23 14.15
CA LEU A 131 23.10 -8.65 13.83
C LEU A 131 23.13 -8.94 12.33
N LEU A 132 22.85 -7.94 11.48
CA LEU A 132 22.91 -8.04 10.02
C LEU A 132 24.29 -7.61 9.46
N SER A 133 25.27 -7.33 10.33
CA SER A 133 26.62 -6.86 9.98
C SER A 133 26.63 -5.58 9.12
N LEU A 134 25.67 -4.69 9.35
CA LEU A 134 25.51 -3.42 8.64
C LEU A 134 26.06 -2.23 9.47
N ASP A 135 27.22 -2.42 10.11
CA ASP A 135 27.78 -1.46 11.08
C ASP A 135 28.00 -0.06 10.47
N THR A 136 28.45 0.02 9.22
CA THR A 136 28.62 1.30 8.49
C THR A 136 27.30 2.03 8.24
N CYS A 137 26.18 1.29 8.24
CA CYS A 137 24.84 1.84 8.06
C CYS A 137 24.26 2.38 9.38
N VAL A 138 24.78 1.94 10.54
CA VAL A 138 24.28 2.34 11.87
C VAL A 138 24.50 3.83 12.13
N ASP A 139 25.72 4.34 11.90
CA ASP A 139 26.03 5.76 12.16
C ASP A 139 25.29 6.71 11.20
N ARG A 140 25.12 6.29 9.94
CA ARG A 140 24.27 7.03 8.99
C ARG A 140 22.81 7.01 9.42
N LEU A 141 22.30 5.85 9.81
CA LEU A 141 20.90 5.70 10.23
C LEU A 141 20.60 6.49 11.51
N ARG A 142 21.53 6.58 12.47
CA ARG A 142 21.37 7.39 13.68
C ARG A 142 21.20 8.87 13.34
N SER A 143 22.03 9.36 12.41
CA SER A 143 21.95 10.74 11.90
C SER A 143 20.65 10.94 11.10
N ASP A 144 20.27 9.96 10.28
CA ASP A 144 19.06 10.00 9.45
C ASP A 144 17.77 9.91 10.28
N ALA A 145 17.78 9.20 11.41
CA ALA A 145 16.63 9.11 12.31
C ALA A 145 16.32 10.45 12.97
N LEU A 146 17.34 11.23 13.32
CA LEU A 146 17.20 12.60 13.79
C LEU A 146 16.66 13.51 12.67
N LEU A 147 17.15 13.33 11.44
CA LEU A 147 16.66 14.06 10.26
C LEU A 147 15.20 13.69 9.90
N CYS A 148 14.75 12.45 10.09
CA CYS A 148 13.35 12.07 9.82
C CYS A 148 12.36 12.67 10.86
N ALA A 149 12.83 13.05 12.05
CA ALA A 149 12.00 13.69 13.08
C ALA A 149 11.74 15.17 12.78
N GLU A 150 12.60 15.81 11.99
CA GLU A 150 12.39 17.19 11.57
C GLU A 150 11.32 17.31 10.47
N ILE A 151 10.49 18.34 10.60
CA ILE A 151 9.48 18.67 9.59
C ILE A 151 10.15 19.52 8.51
N THR A 152 10.55 18.87 7.42
CA THR A 152 11.25 19.53 6.33
C THR A 152 10.32 20.23 5.34
N TRP A 153 9.08 19.76 5.21
CA TRP A 153 8.08 20.33 4.31
C TRP A 153 6.66 20.01 4.75
N SER A 154 5.76 20.98 4.58
CA SER A 154 4.32 20.82 4.80
C SER A 154 3.51 21.53 3.72
N LEU A 155 2.36 20.96 3.38
CA LEU A 155 1.39 21.53 2.45
C LEU A 155 0.00 21.44 3.06
N PHE A 156 -0.71 22.57 3.12
CA PHE A 156 -1.99 22.70 3.82
C PHE A 156 -1.93 22.29 5.32
N GLY A 157 -0.75 22.39 5.94
CA GLY A 157 -0.54 21.96 7.33
C GLY A 157 -0.34 20.45 7.51
N ILE A 158 -0.35 19.68 6.42
CA ILE A 158 -0.08 18.24 6.41
C ILE A 158 1.39 18.02 6.02
N THR A 159 2.11 17.21 6.78
CA THR A 159 3.54 16.96 6.52
C THR A 159 3.74 15.98 5.37
N LEU A 160 4.93 15.97 4.78
CA LEU A 160 5.28 15.04 3.70
C LEU A 160 5.01 13.54 4.02
N PRO A 161 5.36 13.01 5.22
CA PRO A 161 5.05 11.62 5.56
C PRO A 161 3.55 11.35 5.76
N GLU A 162 2.77 12.33 6.21
CA GLU A 162 1.31 12.19 6.29
C GLU A 162 0.68 12.11 4.90
N TRP A 163 1.17 12.90 3.93
CA TRP A 163 0.79 12.77 2.53
C TRP A 163 1.13 11.38 1.96
N SER A 164 2.33 10.86 2.28
CA SER A 164 2.72 9.49 1.92
C SER A 164 1.81 8.45 2.55
N LEU A 165 1.47 8.60 3.84
CA LEU A 165 0.56 7.70 4.55
C LEU A 165 -0.81 7.65 3.87
N LEU A 166 -1.35 8.81 3.50
CA LEU A 166 -2.63 8.92 2.80
C LEU A 166 -2.57 8.27 1.42
N ALA A 167 -1.48 8.47 0.67
CA ALA A 167 -1.26 7.84 -0.62
C ALA A 167 -1.21 6.31 -0.52
N PHE A 168 -0.41 5.75 0.40
CA PHE A 168 -0.34 4.31 0.61
C PHE A 168 -1.65 3.71 1.10
N THR A 169 -2.39 4.43 1.94
CA THR A 169 -3.72 4.03 2.40
C THR A 169 -4.69 3.96 1.22
N GLY A 170 -4.70 4.96 0.35
CA GLY A 170 -5.49 4.96 -0.88
C GLY A 170 -5.16 3.78 -1.79
N ILE A 171 -3.86 3.49 -1.99
CA ILE A 171 -3.40 2.34 -2.77
C ILE A 171 -3.80 1.02 -2.12
N ALA A 172 -3.77 0.91 -0.78
CA ALA A 172 -4.17 -0.30 -0.06
C ALA A 172 -5.68 -0.54 -0.12
N LEU A 173 -6.51 0.51 -0.12
CA LEU A 173 -7.96 0.39 -0.19
C LEU A 173 -8.45 -0.15 -1.55
N LEU A 174 -7.74 0.18 -2.64
CA LEU A 174 -8.08 -0.27 -4.00
C LEU A 174 -8.20 -1.80 -4.15
N PRO A 175 -7.22 -2.63 -3.74
CA PRO A 175 -7.34 -4.09 -3.74
C PRO A 175 -8.13 -4.61 -2.53
N LEU A 176 -8.18 -3.89 -1.41
CA LEU A 176 -8.84 -4.36 -0.18
C LEU A 176 -10.37 -4.45 -0.33
N TYR A 177 -11.02 -3.41 -0.86
CA TYR A 177 -12.49 -3.41 -1.04
C TYR A 177 -12.98 -4.61 -1.89
N PRO A 178 -12.39 -4.87 -3.07
CA PRO A 178 -12.60 -6.09 -3.84
C PRO A 178 -12.45 -7.40 -3.06
N LEU A 179 -11.31 -7.58 -2.40
CA LEU A 179 -11.00 -8.81 -1.66
C LEU A 179 -11.97 -9.04 -0.49
N LEU A 180 -12.30 -7.98 0.24
CA LEU A 180 -13.23 -8.04 1.36
C LEU A 180 -14.65 -8.39 0.89
N SER A 181 -15.10 -7.83 -0.24
CA SER A 181 -16.42 -8.13 -0.80
C SER A 181 -16.56 -9.61 -1.18
N GLU A 182 -15.52 -10.21 -1.77
CA GLU A 182 -15.51 -11.64 -2.10
C GLU A 182 -15.54 -12.50 -0.83
N PHE A 183 -14.76 -12.11 0.18
CA PHE A 183 -14.69 -12.81 1.45
C PHE A 183 -16.03 -12.78 2.22
N SER A 184 -16.71 -11.62 2.26
CA SER A 184 -18.02 -11.51 2.91
C SER A 184 -19.09 -12.35 2.22
N HIS A 185 -19.06 -12.46 0.89
CA HIS A 185 -19.97 -13.32 0.15
C HIS A 185 -19.73 -14.81 0.42
N TRP A 186 -18.46 -15.21 0.58
CA TRP A 186 -18.12 -16.58 0.96
C TRP A 186 -18.63 -16.93 2.38
N LEU A 187 -18.47 -16.01 3.34
CA LEU A 187 -19.01 -16.17 4.69
C LEU A 187 -20.54 -16.30 4.69
N ALA A 188 -21.23 -15.44 3.94
CA ALA A 188 -22.69 -15.49 3.82
C ALA A 188 -23.19 -16.79 3.16
N GLY A 189 -22.47 -17.31 2.16
CA GLY A 189 -22.80 -18.57 1.50
C GLY A 189 -22.64 -19.79 2.42
N LYS A 190 -21.73 -19.73 3.40
CA LYS A 190 -21.53 -20.82 4.37
C LYS A 190 -22.68 -20.93 5.38
N SER A 191 -23.28 -19.80 5.78
CA SER A 191 -24.43 -19.73 6.68
C SER A 191 -25.71 -20.37 6.12
N GLN A 192 -25.82 -20.52 4.79
CA GLN A 192 -27.03 -21.01 4.13
C GLN A 192 -27.01 -22.51 3.85
N GLY A 193 -25.90 -23.20 4.15
CA GLY A 193 -25.73 -24.65 3.97
C GLY A 193 -25.85 -25.48 5.26
N GLU A 194 -26.19 -24.86 6.39
CA GLU A 194 -26.31 -25.48 7.71
C GLU A 194 -27.78 -25.65 8.20
N TYR A 195 -28.76 -25.67 7.28
CA TYR A 195 -30.16 -26.01 7.57
C TYR A 195 -30.71 -27.04 6.60
#